data_AF-A0A949MH92-F1
#
_entry.id   AF-A0A949MH92-F1
#
_cell.length_a   1.000
_cell.length_b   1.000
_cell.length_c   1.000
_cell.angle_alpha   90.00
_cell.angle_beta   90.00
_cell.angle_gamma   90.00
#
_symmetry.space_group_name_H-M   'P 1'
#
loop_
_entity.id
_entity.type
_entity.pdbx_description
1 polymer ?
#
loop_
_entity_poly.entity_id
_entity_poly.type
_entity_poly.pdbx_seq_one_letter_code
_entity_poly.pdbx_strand_id
1 'polypeptide(L)' 'MKKFQRKIEDFVCKNCGTGVKGDGYTNHCPKCLWSRYVDVNPGDREEKRGGTMKPTGIFLESAENTIVHICVKCG' A
#
# COMPACT_ATOMS: atom_id res chain seq x y z
N MET A 1 -0.83 -1.04 -22.02
CA MET A 1 0.49 -0.77 -21.40
C MET A 1 0.24 -0.14 -20.04
N LYS A 2 0.58 -0.81 -18.93
CA LYS A 2 0.36 -0.23 -17.58
C LYS A 2 1.35 0.92 -17.40
N LYS A 3 0.85 2.16 -17.33
CA LYS A 3 1.67 3.35 -17.07
C LYS A 3 1.66 3.60 -15.57
N PHE A 4 2.79 3.36 -14.91
CA PHE A 4 2.98 3.84 -13.56
C PHE A 4 2.91 5.37 -13.55
N GLN A 5 2.16 5.93 -12.61
CA GLN A 5 2.04 7.37 -12.38
C GLN A 5 2.66 7.69 -11.02
N ARG A 6 3.83 8.33 -11.00
CA ARG A 6 4.43 8.71 -9.72
C ARG A 6 3.61 9.84 -9.09
N LYS A 7 3.11 9.62 -7.87
CA LYS A 7 2.33 10.62 -7.14
C LYS A 7 2.82 10.78 -5.71
N ILE A 8 3.55 11.86 -5.46
CA ILE A 8 4.06 12.23 -4.13
C ILE A 8 2.89 12.81 -3.33
N GLU A 9 2.47 12.11 -2.28
CA GLU A 9 1.38 12.55 -1.41
C GLU A 9 1.51 11.96 -0.01
N ASP A 10 1.11 12.77 0.97
CA ASP A 10 1.02 12.35 2.37
C ASP A 10 -0.35 11.71 2.63
N PHE A 11 -0.41 10.77 3.57
CA PHE A 11 -1.67 10.13 3.95
C PHE A 11 -1.72 9.77 5.43
N VAL A 12 -2.95 9.67 5.95
CA VAL A 12 -3.19 9.14 7.30
C VAL A 12 -3.51 7.65 7.20
N CYS A 13 -2.74 6.82 7.89
CA CYS A 13 -2.97 5.38 7.93
C CYS A 13 -4.36 5.09 8.51
N LYS A 14 -5.22 4.43 7.73
CA LYS A 14 -6.58 4.07 8.16
C LYS A 14 -6.63 2.99 9.24
N ASN A 15 -5.53 2.29 9.50
CA ASN A 15 -5.44 1.28 10.56
C ASN A 15 -4.94 1.87 11.89
N CYS A 16 -3.81 2.57 11.90
CA CYS A 16 -3.19 3.04 13.15
C CYS A 16 -3.19 4.58 13.35
N GLY A 17 -3.76 5.34 12.41
CA GLY A 17 -3.85 6.81 12.51
C GLY A 17 -2.53 7.57 12.28
N THR A 18 -1.42 6.89 12.01
CA THR A 18 -0.12 7.55 11.78
C THR A 18 -0.14 8.36 10.49
N GLY A 19 0.30 9.63 10.55
CA GLY A 19 0.56 10.45 9.38
C GLY A 19 1.85 9.99 8.69
N VAL A 20 1.75 9.65 7.41
CA VAL A 20 2.85 9.13 6.59
C VAL A 20 3.18 10.15 5.53
N LYS A 21 4.45 10.54 5.45
CA LYS A 21 4.97 11.33 4.34
C LYS A 21 5.33 10.40 3.19
N GLY A 22 4.67 10.58 2.05
CA GLY A 22 4.87 9.71 0.89
C GLY A 22 5.82 10.35 -0.13
N ASP A 23 6.66 9.53 -0.75
CA ASP A 23 7.66 9.91 -1.77
C ASP A 23 7.24 9.56 -3.21
N GLY A 24 6.02 9.03 -3.35
CA GLY A 24 5.46 8.50 -4.59
C GLY A 24 5.67 7.01 -4.82
N TYR A 25 6.39 6.32 -3.93
CA TYR A 25 6.60 4.87 -3.94
C TYR A 25 6.06 4.20 -2.66
N THR A 26 5.82 4.99 -1.61
CA THR A 26 5.25 4.54 -0.35
C THR A 26 3.86 3.91 -0.53
N ASN A 27 3.72 2.61 -0.28
CA ASN A 27 2.48 1.85 -0.45
C ASN A 27 1.90 1.25 0.84
N HIS A 28 2.62 1.34 1.96
CA HIS A 28 2.18 0.87 3.27
C HIS A 28 2.59 1.85 4.37
N CYS A 29 1.94 1.77 5.52
CA CYS A 29 2.33 2.53 6.68
C CYS A 29 3.64 1.98 7.27
N PRO A 30 4.71 2.76 7.45
CA PRO A 30 5.98 2.26 8.00
C PRO A 30 5.86 1.82 9.47
N LYS A 31 4.82 2.27 10.19
CA LYS A 31 4.61 1.93 11.61
C LYS A 31 3.89 0.59 11.81
N CYS A 32 2.87 0.30 11.01
CA CYS A 32 2.05 -0.91 11.20
C CYS A 32 2.03 -1.84 9.99
N LEU A 33 2.67 -1.46 8.89
CA LEU A 33 2.79 -2.21 7.64
C LEU A 33 1.47 -2.46 6.90
N TRP A 34 0.36 -1.87 7.35
CA TRP A 34 -0.91 -1.94 6.62
C TRP A 34 -0.86 -1.13 5.34
N SER A 35 -1.45 -1.71 4.29
CA SER A 35 -1.63 -1.09 2.98
C SER A 35 -3.12 -0.87 2.69
N ARG A 36 -3.44 -0.30 1.52
CA ARG A 36 -4.81 -0.06 1.06
C ARG A 36 -4.84 -0.04 -0.47
N TYR A 37 -5.86 -0.67 -1.04
CA TYR A 37 -6.21 -0.49 -2.45
C TYR A 37 -6.66 0.94 -2.70
N VAL A 38 -5.89 1.64 -3.52
CA VAL A 38 -6.24 2.97 -4.02
C VAL A 38 -6.11 3.05 -5.53
N ASP A 39 -5.39 2.13 -6.16
CA ASP A 39 -5.02 2.16 -7.57
C ASP A 39 -5.71 1.04 -8.37
N VAL A 40 -6.16 1.34 -9.60
CA VAL A 40 -6.47 0.32 -10.63
C VAL A 40 -5.20 0.01 -11.43
N ASN A 41 -4.47 1.06 -11.79
CA ASN A 41 -3.11 1.03 -12.31
C ASN A 41 -2.18 1.76 -11.34
N PRO A 42 -0.92 1.33 -11.19
CA PRO A 42 -0.01 1.90 -10.21
C PRO A 42 0.04 3.45 -10.23
N GLY A 43 -0.41 4.06 -9.14
CA GLY A 43 -0.42 5.51 -8.90
C GLY A 43 -1.59 6.32 -9.45
N ASP A 44 -2.58 5.72 -10.12
CA ASP A 44 -3.73 6.44 -10.69
C ASP A 44 -4.77 6.89 -9.66
N ARG A 45 -4.80 6.26 -8.47
CA ARG A 45 -5.78 6.51 -7.41
C ARG A 45 -7.24 6.32 -7.82
N GLU A 46 -7.50 5.44 -8.80
CA GLU A 46 -8.84 5.22 -9.36
C GLU A 46 -9.65 4.10 -8.67
N GLU A 47 -9.08 3.31 -7.76
CA GLU A 47 -9.77 2.18 -7.13
C GLU A 47 -10.70 2.64 -5.99
N LYS A 48 -12.00 2.47 -6.21
CA LYS A 48 -13.07 2.96 -5.33
C LYS A 48 -13.37 2.05 -4.14
N ARG A 49 -13.02 0.76 -4.19
CA ARG A 49 -13.31 -0.20 -3.10
C ARG A 49 -12.58 0.15 -1.81
N GLY A 50 -11.41 0.78 -1.92
CA GLY A 50 -10.67 1.33 -0.78
C GLY A 50 -10.34 0.27 0.29
N GLY A 51 -10.20 -0.99 -0.09
CA GLY A 51 -10.01 -2.11 0.83
C GLY A 51 -8.68 -1.98 1.57
N THR A 52 -8.71 -2.08 2.89
CA THR A 52 -7.49 -2.13 3.72
C THR A 52 -6.86 -3.51 3.63
N MET A 53 -5.53 -3.55 3.62
CA MET A 53 -4.77 -4.78 3.47
C MET A 53 -3.89 -5.00 4.70
N LYS A 54 -4.11 -6.14 5.36
CA LYS A 54 -3.38 -6.55 6.56
C LYS A 54 -2.07 -7.23 6.15
N PRO A 55 -0.92 -6.87 6.74
CA PRO A 55 0.32 -7.61 6.54
C PRO A 55 0.20 -8.98 7.22
N THR A 56 0.50 -10.05 6.51
CA THR A 56 0.37 -11.44 7.00
C THR A 56 1.67 -12.21 7.03
N GLY A 57 2.71 -11.71 6.36
CA GLY A 57 4.02 -12.33 6.37
C GLY A 57 5.06 -11.49 5.64
N ILE A 58 6.28 -12.01 5.63
CA ILE A 58 7.39 -11.48 4.85
C ILE A 58 7.86 -12.62 3.96
N PHE A 59 7.97 -12.34 2.66
CA PHE A 59 8.59 -13.21 1.70
C PHE A 59 10.03 -12.73 1.48
N LEU A 60 10.99 -13.64 1.66
CA LEU A 60 12.43 -13.36 1.59
C LEU A 60 12.95 -13.95 0.28
N GLU A 61 13.34 -13.11 -0.66
CA GLU A 61 14.02 -13.55 -1.89
C GLU A 61 15.37 -12.83 -2.04
N SER A 62 16.43 -13.61 -1.90
CA SER A 62 17.85 -13.35 -2.29
C SER A 62 18.56 -12.14 -1.67
N ALA A 63 17.87 -11.04 -1.36
CA ALA A 63 18.33 -9.84 -0.67
C ALA A 63 17.19 -8.86 -0.32
N GLU A 64 15.99 -9.04 -0.90
CA GLU A 64 14.86 -8.12 -0.73
C GLU A 64 13.74 -8.77 0.10
N ASN A 65 13.22 -8.00 1.05
CA ASN A 65 12.11 -8.41 1.90
C ASN A 65 10.82 -7.85 1.31
N THR A 66 9.92 -8.72 0.86
CA THR A 66 8.59 -8.32 0.40
C THR A 66 7.58 -8.57 1.49
N ILE A 67 6.79 -7.56 1.84
CA ILE A 67 5.68 -7.72 2.78
C ILE A 67 4.51 -8.35 2.02
N VAL A 68 3.98 -9.45 2.54
CA VAL A 68 2.79 -10.11 2.01
C VAL A 68 1.57 -9.50 2.70
N HIS A 69 0.57 -9.13 1.90
CA HIS A 69 -0.67 -8.52 2.37
C HIS A 69 -1.89 -9.29 1.91
N ILE A 70 -2.91 -9.37 2.78
CA ILE A 70 -4.24 -9.90 2.45
C ILE A 70 -5.28 -8.79 2.58
N CYS A 71 -6.17 -8.67 1.59
CA CYS A 71 -7.29 -7.75 1.65
C CYS A 71 -8.30 -8.21 2.69
N VAL A 72 -8.69 -7.33 3.63
CA VAL A 72 -9.70 -7.71 4.63
C VAL A 72 -11.12 -7.78 4.08
N LYS A 73 -11.37 -7.23 2.88
CA LYS A 73 -12.71 -7.16 2.26
C LYS A 73 -12.98 -8.24 1.23
N CYS A 74 -11.95 -8.67 0.49
CA CYS A 74 -12.12 -9.54 -0.68
C CYS A 74 -11.08 -10.67 -0.74
N GLY A 75 -10.46 -10.98 0.41
CA GLY A 75 -9.34 -11.92 0.55
C GLY A 75 -9.52 -13.20 -0.23
#